data_AF-A0A1E4LEM1-F1
#
_entry.id   AF-A0A1E4LEM1-F1
#
_cell.length_a   1.000
_cell.length_b   1.000
_cell.length_c   1.000
_cell.angle_alpha   90.00
_cell.angle_beta   90.00
_cell.angle_gamma   90.00
#
_symmetry.space_group_name_H-M   'P 1'
#
loop_
_entity.id
_entity.type
_entity.pdbx_description
1 polymer ?
#
loop_
_entity_poly.entity_id
_entity_poly.type
_entity_poly.pdbx_seq_one_letter_code
_entity_poly.pdbx_strand_id
1 'polypeptide(L)'
;MSAVALNRILIALGFIGIFIAGYLSLSHVLNIALPCGVSHGCDIVATHPTSYLIGDHQKGGIPVAYLGFVGYVILAALAIIRGLKGMIGVKSLVVIGFVLSGLGAIYSGYLTYIALYEIKATCIWCLSSAITMVLTTITYAALMQTDLPQDSVESSETRGRTDMIVAAACGLVTLIALGMGPSFLRNTGAKLDPGAITKIVEGEVKLIDDKSHILGQKDAPITIVEFADLLCPGCKGAFPKVEKLVTESGGKVRVVFHHFPLFMKEDHRMAMPAATIAEMAGEEGKFWDFLTAMYAHSGEELQSQDAVLAIAKSVGLDPDKAKKRLEDAQDPALARVVGDINLANELKINQTPTFFLMAEGEKPKSVSIDEVPDLLKSEPYNKLMSGGTAPASK
;
A
#
# COMPACT_ATOMS: atom_id res chain seq x y z
N MET A 1 -28.93 -28.06 -2.77
CA MET A 1 -28.20 -28.03 -1.47
C MET A 1 -29.21 -27.90 -0.34
N SER A 2 -28.92 -28.43 0.84
CA SER A 2 -29.82 -28.26 2.00
C SER A 2 -29.76 -26.84 2.54
N ALA A 3 -30.83 -26.36 3.18
CA ALA A 3 -30.88 -25.04 3.83
C ALA A 3 -29.75 -24.84 4.85
N VAL A 4 -29.29 -25.94 5.47
CA VAL A 4 -28.16 -25.99 6.41
C VAL A 4 -26.84 -25.69 5.72
N ALA A 5 -26.59 -26.38 4.60
CA ALA A 5 -25.36 -26.20 3.84
C ALA A 5 -25.27 -24.75 3.33
N LEU A 6 -26.40 -24.22 2.83
CA LEU A 6 -26.51 -22.83 2.41
C LEU A 6 -26.25 -21.84 3.56
N ASN A 7 -26.80 -22.07 4.75
CA ASN A 7 -26.53 -21.21 5.92
C ASN A 7 -25.04 -21.20 6.31
N ARG A 8 -24.39 -22.37 6.27
CA ARG A 8 -22.95 -22.48 6.54
C ARG A 8 -22.09 -21.78 5.48
N ILE A 9 -22.50 -21.85 4.22
CA ILE A 9 -21.87 -21.08 3.13
C ILE A 9 -22.00 -19.58 3.41
N LEU A 10 -23.16 -19.10 3.85
CA LEU A 10 -23.35 -17.69 4.21
C LEU A 10 -22.45 -17.26 5.38
N ILE A 11 -22.29 -18.09 6.41
CA ILE A 11 -21.35 -17.82 7.51
C ILE A 11 -19.92 -17.69 6.95
N ALA A 12 -19.47 -18.64 6.14
CA ALA A 12 -18.14 -18.62 5.56
C ALA A 12 -17.91 -17.39 4.66
N LEU A 13 -18.84 -17.09 3.75
CA LEU A 13 -18.77 -15.91 2.87
C LEU A 13 -18.78 -14.60 3.68
N GLY A 14 -19.55 -14.54 4.77
CA GLY A 14 -19.55 -13.41 5.69
C GLY A 14 -18.16 -13.16 6.27
N PHE A 15 -17.49 -14.19 6.79
CA PHE A 15 -16.13 -14.06 7.34
C PHE A 15 -15.04 -13.80 6.29
N ILE A 16 -15.17 -14.35 5.08
CA ILE A 16 -14.31 -14.01 3.94
C ILE A 16 -14.44 -12.51 3.61
N GLY A 17 -15.66 -12.01 3.57
CA GLY A 17 -15.92 -10.59 3.34
C GLY A 17 -15.42 -9.68 4.46
N ILE A 18 -15.60 -10.09 5.73
CA ILE A 18 -15.02 -9.39 6.91
C ILE A 18 -13.51 -9.33 6.79
N PHE A 19 -12.85 -10.42 6.37
CA PHE A 19 -11.40 -10.44 6.17
C PHE A 19 -10.98 -9.46 5.06
N ILE A 20 -11.59 -9.55 3.87
CA ILE A 20 -11.25 -8.70 2.73
C ILE A 20 -11.47 -7.21 3.07
N ALA A 21 -12.65 -6.86 3.55
CA ALA A 21 -13.00 -5.48 3.85
C ALA A 21 -12.24 -4.96 5.09
N GLY A 22 -12.08 -5.81 6.11
CA GLY A 22 -11.32 -5.46 7.31
C GLY A 22 -9.84 -5.23 7.02
N TYR A 23 -9.27 -6.00 6.10
CA TYR A 23 -7.90 -5.81 5.65
C TYR A 23 -7.74 -4.50 4.89
N LEU A 24 -8.64 -4.18 3.95
CA LEU A 24 -8.67 -2.89 3.25
C LEU A 24 -8.87 -1.69 4.20
N SER A 25 -9.73 -1.85 5.19
CA SER A 25 -9.93 -0.86 6.25
C SER A 25 -8.66 -0.64 7.06
N LEU A 26 -7.99 -1.73 7.45
CA LEU A 26 -6.77 -1.67 8.26
C LEU A 26 -5.60 -1.05 7.49
N SER A 27 -5.44 -1.37 6.20
CA SER A 27 -4.41 -0.76 5.36
C SER A 27 -4.60 0.75 5.25
N HIS A 28 -5.85 1.23 5.24
CA HIS A 28 -6.13 2.67 5.22
C HIS A 28 -5.82 3.34 6.57
N VAL A 29 -6.20 2.73 7.70
CA VAL A 29 -5.88 3.25 9.04
C VAL A 29 -4.38 3.29 9.28
N LEU A 30 -3.67 2.24 8.87
CA LEU A 30 -2.24 2.07 9.11
C LEU A 30 -1.35 2.64 8.00
N ASN A 31 -1.92 3.20 6.93
CA ASN A 31 -1.21 3.67 5.74
C ASN A 31 -0.22 2.63 5.17
N ILE A 32 -0.65 1.37 5.10
CA ILE A 32 0.15 0.25 4.57
C ILE A 32 -0.21 0.02 3.10
N ALA A 33 0.80 -0.19 2.26
CA ALA A 33 0.59 -0.52 0.85
C ALA A 33 -0.18 -1.85 0.70
N LEU A 34 -1.13 -1.88 -0.23
CA LEU A 34 -1.91 -3.09 -0.52
C LEU A 34 -1.06 -4.13 -1.25
N PRO A 35 -1.01 -5.39 -0.80
CA PRO A 35 -0.37 -6.46 -1.55
C PRO A 35 -1.24 -6.79 -2.76
N CYS A 36 -0.80 -6.36 -3.94
CA CYS A 36 -1.51 -6.60 -5.21
C CYS A 36 -0.94 -7.78 -6.00
N GLY A 37 0.19 -8.36 -5.57
CA GLY A 37 0.83 -9.47 -6.28
C GLY A 37 1.11 -9.11 -7.74
N VAL A 38 0.56 -9.90 -8.67
CA VAL A 38 0.64 -9.70 -10.13
C VAL A 38 -0.41 -8.72 -10.69
N SER A 39 -1.36 -8.24 -9.88
CA SER A 39 -2.33 -7.23 -10.30
C SER A 39 -1.74 -5.82 -10.08
N HIS A 40 -2.02 -4.89 -11.00
CA HIS A 40 -1.58 -3.51 -10.93
C HIS A 40 -2.76 -2.57 -10.67
N GLY A 41 -2.57 -1.58 -9.79
CA GLY A 41 -3.49 -0.47 -9.57
C GLY A 41 -4.48 -0.60 -8.41
N CYS A 42 -4.25 -1.47 -7.40
CA CYS A 42 -5.12 -1.47 -6.22
C CYS A 42 -5.05 -0.18 -5.43
N ASP A 43 -3.87 0.42 -5.37
CA ASP A 43 -3.59 1.73 -4.79
C ASP A 43 -4.38 2.81 -5.51
N ILE A 44 -4.33 2.86 -6.84
CA ILE A 44 -5.10 3.80 -7.67
C ILE A 44 -6.60 3.68 -7.38
N VAL A 45 -7.12 2.44 -7.39
CA VAL A 45 -8.54 2.18 -7.09
C VAL A 45 -8.87 2.59 -5.65
N ALA A 46 -7.99 2.33 -4.68
CA ALA A 46 -8.23 2.64 -3.27
C ALA A 46 -8.18 4.15 -2.97
N THR A 47 -7.42 4.93 -3.73
CA THR A 47 -7.31 6.38 -3.53
C THR A 47 -8.28 7.19 -4.38
N HIS A 48 -8.94 6.60 -5.37
CA HIS A 48 -9.90 7.29 -6.24
C HIS A 48 -11.06 7.91 -5.44
N PRO A 49 -11.58 9.11 -5.81
CA PRO A 49 -12.65 9.78 -5.06
C PRO A 49 -13.91 8.93 -4.83
N THR A 50 -14.25 8.06 -5.78
CA THR A 50 -15.43 7.18 -5.69
C THR A 50 -15.28 6.04 -4.67
N SER A 51 -14.07 5.82 -4.16
CA SER A 51 -13.77 4.88 -3.07
C SER A 51 -14.05 5.46 -1.67
N TYR A 52 -14.58 6.69 -1.61
CA TYR A 52 -15.04 7.34 -0.39
C TYR A 52 -16.55 7.66 -0.48
N LEU A 53 -17.30 7.31 0.55
CA LEU A 53 -18.76 7.46 0.57
C LEU A 53 -19.20 8.91 0.87
N ILE A 54 -18.51 9.56 1.82
CA ILE A 54 -18.82 10.90 2.33
C ILE A 54 -17.50 11.59 2.67
N GLY A 55 -17.30 12.81 2.16
CA GLY A 55 -16.10 13.62 2.41
C GLY A 55 -15.00 13.43 1.36
N ASP A 56 -14.19 14.46 1.20
CA ASP A 56 -13.00 14.47 0.33
C ASP A 56 -11.88 13.60 0.93
N HIS A 57 -11.12 12.89 0.09
CA HIS A 57 -9.95 12.10 0.50
C HIS A 57 -8.94 12.95 1.31
N GLN A 58 -8.89 14.27 1.07
CA GLN A 58 -8.03 15.20 1.82
C GLN A 58 -8.57 15.61 3.20
N LYS A 59 -9.86 15.36 3.50
CA LYS A 59 -10.53 15.86 4.72
C LYS A 59 -11.04 14.75 5.64
N GLY A 60 -10.53 13.52 5.49
CA GLY A 60 -10.92 12.39 6.32
C GLY A 60 -12.30 11.83 5.95
N GLY A 61 -12.58 11.72 4.65
CA GLY A 61 -13.77 11.02 4.17
C GLY A 61 -13.83 9.56 4.66
N ILE A 62 -15.00 8.93 4.57
CA ILE A 62 -15.22 7.54 5.01
C ILE A 62 -14.94 6.59 3.83
N PRO A 63 -13.85 5.80 3.84
CA PRO A 63 -13.62 4.74 2.88
C PRO A 63 -14.82 3.81 2.73
N VAL A 64 -15.13 3.47 1.49
CA VAL A 64 -16.13 2.45 1.16
C VAL A 64 -15.77 1.10 1.78
N ALA A 65 -14.49 0.82 2.02
CA ALA A 65 -14.03 -0.38 2.74
C ALA A 65 -14.70 -0.53 4.12
N TYR A 66 -14.90 0.57 4.87
CA TYR A 66 -15.60 0.53 6.15
C TYR A 66 -17.07 0.17 6.01
N LEU A 67 -17.75 0.69 4.98
CA LEU A 67 -19.13 0.32 4.69
C LEU A 67 -19.23 -1.17 4.33
N GLY A 68 -18.30 -1.66 3.51
CA GLY A 68 -18.17 -3.08 3.20
C GLY A 68 -17.98 -3.92 4.45
N PHE A 69 -17.07 -3.53 5.35
CA PHE A 69 -16.79 -4.23 6.60
C PHE A 69 -18.05 -4.34 7.48
N VAL A 70 -18.75 -3.21 7.70
CA VAL A 70 -20.01 -3.18 8.45
C VAL A 70 -21.07 -4.06 7.79
N GLY A 71 -21.21 -3.98 6.46
CA GLY A 71 -22.14 -4.81 5.70
C GLY A 71 -21.88 -6.31 5.87
N TYR A 72 -20.63 -6.74 5.76
CA TYR A 72 -20.25 -8.15 5.96
C TYR A 72 -20.45 -8.63 7.40
N VAL A 73 -20.17 -7.78 8.39
CA VAL A 73 -20.46 -8.08 9.81
C VAL A 73 -21.97 -8.30 10.01
N ILE A 74 -22.81 -7.44 9.44
CA ILE A 74 -24.27 -7.60 9.51
C ILE A 74 -24.72 -8.91 8.84
N LEU A 75 -24.22 -9.21 7.63
CA LEU A 75 -24.59 -10.44 6.91
C LEU A 75 -24.13 -11.71 7.63
N ALA A 76 -22.93 -11.71 8.23
CA ALA A 76 -22.46 -12.81 9.06
C ALA A 76 -23.34 -12.96 10.32
N ALA A 77 -23.68 -11.85 10.98
CA ALA A 77 -24.57 -11.86 12.14
C ALA A 77 -25.95 -12.42 11.81
N LEU A 78 -26.54 -12.04 10.66
CA LEU A 78 -27.82 -12.59 10.20
C LEU A 78 -27.77 -14.11 10.02
N ALA A 79 -26.69 -14.63 9.42
CA ALA A 79 -26.51 -16.07 9.22
C ALA A 79 -26.31 -16.83 10.56
N ILE A 80 -25.61 -16.23 11.52
CA ILE A 80 -25.43 -16.79 12.88
C ILE A 80 -26.74 -16.76 13.67
N ILE A 81 -27.45 -15.63 13.70
CA ILE A 81 -28.74 -15.48 14.39
C ILE A 81 -29.76 -16.48 13.84
N ARG A 82 -29.75 -16.72 12.53
CA ARG A 82 -30.56 -17.76 11.88
C ARG A 82 -30.22 -19.16 12.39
N GLY A 83 -28.95 -19.46 12.64
CA GLY A 83 -28.53 -20.74 13.24
C GLY A 83 -28.99 -20.89 14.70
N LEU A 84 -29.04 -19.78 15.45
CA LEU A 84 -29.36 -19.76 16.89
C LEU A 84 -30.86 -19.84 17.20
N LYS A 85 -31.71 -19.08 16.50
CA LYS A 85 -33.13 -18.96 16.86
C LYS A 85 -34.01 -20.18 16.50
N GLY A 86 -33.41 -21.25 15.98
CA GLY A 86 -34.17 -22.33 15.35
C GLY A 86 -34.91 -21.82 14.11
N MET A 87 -35.24 -22.70 13.17
CA MET A 87 -35.70 -22.26 11.85
C MET A 87 -37.13 -21.66 11.78
N ILE A 88 -37.69 -21.20 12.90
CA ILE A 88 -39.05 -20.69 13.05
C ILE A 88 -38.97 -19.17 13.25
N GLY A 89 -39.35 -18.40 12.21
CA GLY A 89 -39.20 -16.93 12.15
C GLY A 89 -38.18 -16.43 11.11
N VAL A 90 -37.66 -17.32 10.27
CA VAL A 90 -36.44 -17.15 9.46
C VAL A 90 -36.65 -16.42 8.14
N LYS A 91 -37.86 -16.47 7.56
CA LYS A 91 -38.12 -15.93 6.23
C LYS A 91 -37.79 -14.44 6.13
N SER A 92 -38.11 -13.66 7.17
CA SER A 92 -37.75 -12.24 7.23
C SER A 92 -36.24 -12.02 7.24
N LEU A 93 -35.45 -12.83 7.97
CA LEU A 93 -33.99 -12.76 7.98
C LEU A 93 -33.39 -13.11 6.61
N VAL A 94 -33.96 -14.07 5.89
CA VAL A 94 -33.52 -14.41 4.52
C VAL A 94 -33.79 -13.26 3.57
N VAL A 95 -34.98 -12.68 3.65
CA VAL A 95 -35.38 -11.55 2.80
C VAL A 95 -34.51 -10.32 3.10
N ILE A 96 -34.29 -10.00 4.38
CA ILE A 96 -33.39 -8.92 4.78
C ILE A 96 -31.97 -9.18 4.25
N GLY A 97 -31.44 -10.39 4.44
CA GLY A 97 -30.13 -10.77 3.94
C GLY A 97 -30.01 -10.66 2.43
N PHE A 98 -31.01 -11.14 1.69
CA PHE A 98 -31.07 -11.05 0.23
C PHE A 98 -31.12 -9.61 -0.27
N VAL A 99 -31.95 -8.75 0.34
CA VAL A 99 -32.06 -7.34 -0.02
C VAL A 99 -30.74 -6.62 0.26
N LEU A 100 -30.17 -6.80 1.45
CA LEU A 100 -28.90 -6.17 1.83
C LEU A 100 -27.76 -6.62 0.92
N SER A 101 -27.61 -7.92 0.68
CA SER A 101 -26.55 -8.44 -0.20
C SER A 101 -26.77 -8.03 -1.65
N GLY A 102 -28.03 -7.97 -2.11
CA GLY A 102 -28.37 -7.52 -3.46
C GLY A 102 -28.02 -6.05 -3.70
N LEU A 103 -28.36 -5.17 -2.77
CA LEU A 103 -27.94 -3.76 -2.80
C LEU A 103 -26.41 -3.65 -2.77
N GLY A 104 -25.74 -4.43 -1.91
CA GLY A 104 -24.29 -4.50 -1.85
C GLY A 104 -23.64 -4.99 -3.15
N ALA A 105 -24.24 -5.98 -3.82
CA ALA A 105 -23.78 -6.50 -5.10
C ALA A 105 -23.95 -5.48 -6.25
N ILE A 106 -25.08 -4.76 -6.28
CA ILE A 106 -25.31 -3.67 -7.25
C ILE A 106 -24.27 -2.57 -7.05
N TYR A 107 -24.07 -2.13 -5.81
CA TYR A 107 -23.09 -1.09 -5.48
C TYR A 107 -21.65 -1.54 -5.79
N SER A 108 -21.29 -2.78 -5.44
CA SER A 108 -19.98 -3.36 -5.79
C SER A 108 -19.78 -3.47 -7.31
N GLY A 109 -20.84 -3.78 -8.04
CA GLY A 109 -20.85 -3.80 -9.51
C GLY A 109 -20.60 -2.41 -10.11
N TYR A 110 -21.22 -1.37 -9.55
CA TYR A 110 -20.99 0.02 -9.93
C TYR A 110 -19.54 0.45 -9.70
N LEU A 111 -18.97 0.15 -8.52
CA LEU A 111 -17.57 0.47 -8.24
C LEU A 111 -16.60 -0.32 -9.13
N THR A 112 -16.92 -1.58 -9.43
CA THR A 112 -16.13 -2.41 -10.35
C THR A 112 -16.20 -1.86 -11.77
N TYR A 113 -17.36 -1.36 -12.20
CA TYR A 113 -17.51 -0.69 -13.49
C TYR A 113 -16.60 0.55 -13.59
N ILE A 114 -16.63 1.43 -12.58
CA ILE A 114 -15.75 2.61 -12.55
C ILE A 114 -14.27 2.19 -12.58
N ALA A 115 -13.89 1.20 -11.78
CA ALA A 115 -12.51 0.70 -11.75
C ALA A 115 -12.04 0.22 -13.13
N LEU A 116 -12.86 -0.54 -13.86
CA LEU A 116 -12.49 -1.12 -15.16
C LEU A 116 -12.57 -0.12 -16.33
N TYR A 117 -13.57 0.77 -16.33
CA TYR A 117 -13.87 1.61 -17.49
C TYR A 117 -13.40 3.06 -17.36
N GLU A 118 -13.45 3.64 -16.15
CA GLU A 118 -13.01 5.02 -15.92
C GLU A 118 -11.55 5.05 -15.48
N ILE A 119 -11.23 4.31 -14.41
CA ILE A 119 -9.88 4.29 -13.80
C ILE A 119 -8.91 3.44 -14.64
N LYS A 120 -9.42 2.42 -15.35
CA LYS A 120 -8.63 1.42 -16.10
C LYS A 120 -7.59 0.71 -15.23
N ALA A 121 -7.93 0.45 -13.97
CA ALA A 121 -7.07 -0.20 -12.99
C ALA A 121 -7.80 -1.39 -12.34
N THR A 122 -7.05 -2.41 -11.91
CA THR A 122 -7.63 -3.63 -11.34
C THR A 122 -7.16 -3.87 -9.91
N CYS A 123 -8.11 -3.88 -8.98
CA CYS A 123 -7.87 -4.20 -7.58
C CYS A 123 -8.38 -5.62 -7.27
N ILE A 124 -7.47 -6.55 -6.98
CA ILE A 124 -7.83 -7.93 -6.65
C ILE A 124 -8.69 -8.02 -5.38
N TRP A 125 -8.49 -7.12 -4.42
CA TRP A 125 -9.27 -7.06 -3.19
C TRP A 125 -10.71 -6.59 -3.44
N CYS A 126 -10.89 -5.54 -4.26
CA CYS A 126 -12.21 -5.06 -4.65
C CYS A 126 -12.96 -6.09 -5.48
N LEU A 127 -12.29 -6.76 -6.42
CA LEU A 127 -12.88 -7.82 -7.23
C LEU A 127 -13.28 -9.02 -6.37
N SER A 128 -12.42 -9.43 -5.43
CA SER A 128 -12.72 -10.51 -4.49
C SER A 128 -13.93 -10.17 -3.61
N SER A 129 -14.04 -8.92 -3.15
CA SER A 129 -15.22 -8.44 -2.42
C SER A 129 -16.47 -8.48 -3.30
N ALA A 130 -16.40 -7.99 -4.55
CA ALA A 130 -17.53 -8.01 -5.47
C ALA A 130 -18.02 -9.45 -5.74
N ILE A 131 -17.10 -10.38 -6.01
CA ILE A 131 -17.41 -11.80 -6.18
C ILE A 131 -18.06 -12.36 -4.91
N THR A 132 -17.50 -12.06 -3.73
CA THR A 132 -18.03 -12.53 -2.45
C THR A 132 -19.46 -12.01 -2.21
N MET A 133 -19.75 -10.76 -2.56
CA MET A 133 -21.11 -10.21 -2.48
C MET A 133 -22.10 -10.87 -3.45
N VAL A 134 -21.68 -11.13 -4.68
CA VAL A 134 -22.53 -11.83 -5.67
C VAL A 134 -22.82 -13.25 -5.19
N LEU A 135 -21.81 -14.00 -4.75
CA LEU A 135 -21.99 -15.35 -4.19
C LEU A 135 -22.89 -15.35 -2.97
N THR A 136 -22.76 -14.35 -2.09
CA THR A 136 -23.64 -14.18 -0.92
C THR A 136 -25.09 -13.98 -1.35
N THR A 137 -25.32 -13.14 -2.36
CA THR A 137 -26.67 -12.87 -2.90
C THR A 137 -27.29 -14.10 -3.56
N ILE A 138 -26.51 -14.83 -4.37
CA ILE A 138 -26.95 -16.09 -4.98
C ILE A 138 -27.30 -17.12 -3.90
N THR A 139 -26.50 -17.19 -2.84
CA THR A 139 -26.73 -18.13 -1.73
C THR A 139 -28.00 -17.78 -0.96
N TYR A 140 -28.27 -16.50 -0.69
CA TYR A 140 -29.54 -16.05 -0.11
C TYR A 140 -30.73 -16.35 -1.04
N ALA A 141 -30.60 -16.13 -2.34
CA ALA A 141 -31.65 -16.45 -3.33
C ALA A 141 -31.96 -17.96 -3.36
N ALA A 142 -30.94 -18.80 -3.39
CA ALA A 142 -31.09 -20.26 -3.32
C ALA A 142 -31.77 -20.68 -2.01
N LEU A 143 -31.44 -20.01 -0.91
CA LEU A 143 -32.00 -20.28 0.41
C LEU A 143 -33.46 -19.83 0.56
N MET A 144 -33.92 -18.87 -0.25
CA MET A 144 -35.35 -18.52 -0.35
C MET A 144 -36.17 -19.60 -1.05
N GLN A 145 -35.54 -20.38 -1.94
CA GLN A 145 -36.20 -21.44 -2.70
C GLN A 145 -36.22 -22.78 -1.97
N THR A 146 -35.41 -22.96 -0.93
CA THR A 146 -35.41 -24.19 -0.13
C THR A 146 -36.51 -24.18 0.92
N ASP A 147 -37.24 -25.29 1.02
CA ASP A 147 -38.15 -25.53 2.14
C ASP A 147 -37.39 -25.62 3.46
N LEU A 148 -37.96 -25.00 4.51
CA LEU A 148 -37.40 -25.09 5.84
C LEU A 148 -37.58 -26.52 6.36
N PRO A 149 -36.53 -27.19 6.84
CA PRO A 149 -36.63 -28.52 7.44
C PRO A 149 -37.65 -28.51 8.59
N GLN A 150 -38.66 -29.40 8.53
CA GLN A 150 -39.55 -29.67 9.66
C GLN A 150 -38.86 -30.62 10.62
N ASP A 151 -37.98 -30.06 11.46
CA ASP A 151 -37.10 -30.83 12.34
C ASP A 151 -37.60 -30.78 13.80
N SER A 152 -37.35 -31.86 14.56
CA SER A 152 -37.59 -31.88 16.01
C SER A 152 -36.72 -30.86 16.76
N VAL A 153 -37.16 -30.41 17.94
CA VAL A 153 -36.45 -29.41 18.77
C VAL A 153 -34.99 -29.83 19.03
N GLU A 154 -34.75 -31.11 19.31
CA GLU A 154 -33.42 -31.68 19.59
C GLU A 154 -32.48 -31.64 18.37
N SER A 155 -33.00 -31.95 17.18
CA SER A 155 -32.26 -31.80 15.92
C SER A 155 -31.98 -30.34 15.54
N SER A 156 -32.86 -29.42 15.95
CA SER A 156 -32.66 -27.96 15.76
C SER A 156 -31.54 -27.43 16.66
N GLU A 157 -31.50 -27.85 17.92
CA GLU A 157 -30.47 -27.43 18.90
C GLU A 157 -29.08 -27.96 18.53
N THR A 158 -28.99 -29.22 18.10
CA THR A 158 -27.74 -29.84 17.63
C THR A 158 -27.18 -29.12 16.38
N ARG A 159 -28.05 -28.69 15.47
CA ARG A 159 -27.67 -27.92 14.28
C ARG A 159 -27.17 -26.52 14.62
N GLY A 160 -27.87 -25.81 15.52
CA GLY A 160 -27.44 -24.49 15.99
C GLY A 160 -26.05 -24.55 16.63
N ARG A 161 -25.77 -25.60 17.42
CA ARG A 161 -24.45 -25.83 18.01
C ARG A 161 -23.35 -26.06 16.97
N THR A 162 -23.64 -26.78 15.87
CA THR A 162 -22.65 -26.99 14.80
C THR A 162 -22.40 -25.72 13.99
N ASP A 163 -23.44 -24.93 13.69
CA ASP A 163 -23.28 -23.65 12.99
C ASP A 163 -22.46 -22.64 13.83
N MET A 164 -22.60 -22.67 15.16
CA MET A 164 -21.77 -21.89 16.08
C MET A 164 -20.29 -22.32 16.06
N ILE A 165 -20.00 -23.62 15.98
CA ILE A 165 -18.62 -24.12 15.85
C ILE A 165 -18.00 -23.61 14.54
N VAL A 166 -18.74 -23.67 13.43
CA VAL A 166 -18.29 -23.14 12.13
C VAL A 166 -18.03 -21.64 12.23
N ALA A 167 -18.95 -20.86 12.81
CA ALA A 167 -18.78 -19.43 12.97
C ALA A 167 -17.56 -19.08 13.86
N ALA A 168 -17.36 -19.79 14.97
CA ALA A 168 -16.20 -19.60 15.84
C ALA A 168 -14.88 -19.92 15.13
N ALA A 169 -14.84 -21.02 14.36
CA ALA A 169 -13.67 -21.39 13.56
C ALA A 169 -13.35 -20.33 12.49
N CYS A 170 -14.35 -19.89 11.74
CA CYS A 170 -14.17 -18.82 10.74
C CYS A 170 -13.71 -17.51 11.40
N GLY A 171 -14.33 -17.12 12.53
CA GLY A 171 -13.95 -15.92 13.27
C GLY A 171 -12.51 -15.97 13.79
N LEU A 172 -12.08 -17.10 14.35
CA LEU A 172 -10.70 -17.28 14.79
C LEU A 172 -9.71 -17.15 13.63
N VAL A 173 -9.99 -17.78 12.49
CA VAL A 173 -9.15 -17.69 11.29
C VAL A 173 -9.07 -16.24 10.79
N THR A 174 -10.19 -15.53 10.72
CA THR A 174 -10.22 -14.12 10.30
C THR A 174 -9.42 -13.23 11.26
N LEU A 175 -9.54 -13.44 12.58
CA LEU A 175 -8.79 -12.67 13.58
C LEU A 175 -7.28 -12.92 13.48
N ILE A 176 -6.85 -14.18 13.33
CA ILE A 176 -5.44 -14.53 13.14
C ILE A 176 -4.91 -13.90 11.86
N ALA A 177 -5.65 -14.00 10.74
CA ALA A 177 -5.22 -13.46 9.46
C ALA A 177 -5.11 -11.93 9.48
N LEU A 178 -6.05 -11.23 10.12
CA LEU A 178 -5.99 -9.77 10.29
C LEU A 178 -4.88 -9.33 11.27
N GLY A 179 -4.60 -10.12 12.31
CA GLY A 179 -3.55 -9.82 13.29
C GLY A 179 -2.13 -10.09 12.77
N MET A 180 -1.94 -11.15 11.96
CA MET A 180 -0.65 -11.49 11.37
C MET A 180 -0.35 -10.74 10.07
N GLY A 181 -1.37 -10.30 9.33
CA GLY A 181 -1.24 -9.65 8.03
C GLY A 181 -0.30 -8.43 8.02
N PRO A 182 -0.51 -7.41 8.88
CA PRO A 182 0.33 -6.22 8.91
C PRO A 182 1.80 -6.52 9.27
N SER A 183 2.02 -7.41 10.24
CA SER A 183 3.35 -7.80 10.71
C SER A 183 4.13 -8.59 9.67
N PHE A 184 3.44 -9.47 8.94
CA PHE A 184 4.02 -10.23 7.84
C PHE A 184 4.45 -9.30 6.69
N LEU A 185 3.63 -8.32 6.35
CA LEU A 185 3.89 -7.41 5.23
C LEU A 185 4.93 -6.33 5.55
N ARG A 186 5.00 -5.87 6.80
CA ARG A 186 6.10 -5.04 7.28
C ARG A 186 7.46 -5.74 7.09
N ASN A 187 7.48 -7.07 7.21
CA ASN A 187 8.65 -7.90 6.94
C ASN A 187 8.82 -8.32 5.46
N THR A 188 7.94 -7.89 4.55
CA THR A 188 8.06 -8.08 3.09
C THR A 188 8.35 -6.79 2.33
N GLY A 189 8.77 -5.70 2.99
CA GLY A 189 9.46 -4.62 2.30
C GLY A 189 10.57 -5.20 1.42
N ALA A 190 10.83 -4.62 0.24
CA ALA A 190 11.82 -5.13 -0.72
C ALA A 190 13.14 -5.46 0.00
N LYS A 191 13.37 -6.76 0.21
CA LYS A 191 14.62 -7.23 0.78
C LYS A 191 15.66 -7.14 -0.31
N LEU A 192 16.76 -6.46 -0.02
CA LEU A 192 17.95 -6.51 -0.85
C LEU A 192 18.29 -7.97 -1.12
N ASP A 193 18.49 -8.27 -2.39
CA ASP A 193 19.03 -9.56 -2.79
C ASP A 193 20.37 -9.79 -2.06
N PRO A 194 20.62 -10.97 -1.47
CA PRO A 194 21.88 -11.22 -0.78
C PRO A 194 23.12 -10.97 -1.65
N GLY A 195 23.04 -11.20 -2.97
CA GLY A 195 24.11 -10.87 -3.90
C GLY A 195 24.30 -9.36 -4.10
N ALA A 196 23.22 -8.58 -4.06
CA ALA A 196 23.29 -7.11 -4.07
C ALA A 196 23.98 -6.57 -2.80
N ILE A 197 23.72 -7.16 -1.63
CA ILE A 197 24.44 -6.82 -0.39
C ILE A 197 25.94 -7.09 -0.54
N THR A 198 26.32 -8.24 -1.09
CA THR A 198 27.72 -8.59 -1.35
C THR A 198 28.39 -7.55 -2.25
N LYS A 199 27.77 -7.19 -3.37
CA LYS A 199 28.29 -6.18 -4.30
C LYS A 199 28.52 -4.80 -3.66
N ILE A 200 27.62 -4.37 -2.78
CA ILE A 200 27.75 -3.11 -2.04
C ILE A 200 28.94 -3.19 -1.07
N VAL A 201 29.05 -4.29 -0.31
CA VAL A 201 30.11 -4.48 0.69
C VAL A 201 31.49 -4.62 0.04
N GLU A 202 31.58 -5.28 -1.11
CA GLU A 202 32.82 -5.45 -1.87
C GLU A 202 33.20 -4.19 -2.67
N GLY A 203 32.36 -3.16 -2.66
CA GLY A 203 32.60 -1.89 -3.36
C GLY A 203 32.48 -1.98 -4.87
N GLU A 204 31.93 -3.09 -5.41
CA GLU A 204 31.61 -3.21 -6.84
C GLU A 204 30.53 -2.21 -7.25
N VAL A 205 29.61 -1.92 -6.34
CA VAL A 205 28.52 -0.96 -6.54
C VAL A 205 28.66 0.22 -5.59
N LYS A 206 28.82 1.41 -6.17
CA LYS A 206 28.95 2.67 -5.43
C LYS A 206 27.58 3.36 -5.30
N LEU A 207 27.03 3.34 -4.08
CA LEU A 207 25.76 4.00 -3.74
C LEU A 207 25.90 5.49 -3.41
N ILE A 208 27.12 5.97 -3.16
CA ILE A 208 27.34 7.36 -2.74
C ILE A 208 28.55 7.87 -3.49
N ASP A 209 28.37 8.93 -4.28
CA ASP A 209 29.41 9.62 -5.01
C ASP A 209 29.32 11.14 -4.84
N ASP A 210 30.18 11.88 -5.56
CA ASP A 210 30.25 13.34 -5.44
C ASP A 210 29.06 14.07 -6.06
N LYS A 211 28.20 13.36 -6.81
CA LYS A 211 26.98 13.87 -7.45
C LYS A 211 25.72 13.40 -6.73
N SER A 212 25.83 12.59 -5.68
CA SER A 212 24.70 12.14 -4.88
C SER A 212 23.98 13.32 -4.22
N HIS A 213 22.65 13.31 -4.29
CA HIS A 213 21.82 14.25 -3.53
C HIS A 213 21.71 13.77 -2.09
N ILE A 214 22.33 14.54 -1.18
CA ILE A 214 22.40 14.22 0.24
C ILE A 214 21.52 15.18 1.04
N LEU A 215 20.61 14.63 1.84
CA LEU A 215 19.88 15.37 2.87
C LEU A 215 20.57 15.13 4.22
N GLY A 216 20.93 16.20 4.93
CA GLY A 216 21.66 16.14 6.19
C GLY A 216 23.17 16.37 6.05
N GLN A 217 23.94 15.97 7.06
CA GLN A 217 25.40 16.17 7.06
C GLN A 217 26.10 15.17 6.13
N LYS A 218 27.02 15.66 5.29
CA LYS A 218 27.75 14.82 4.32
C LYS A 218 28.57 13.73 4.99
N ASP A 219 29.02 13.91 6.23
CA ASP A 219 29.85 12.99 7.01
C ASP A 219 29.08 12.24 8.10
N ALA A 220 27.74 12.25 8.05
CA ALA A 220 26.92 11.51 9.02
C ALA A 220 27.28 10.01 9.03
N PRO A 221 27.49 9.40 10.21
CA PRO A 221 27.93 8.00 10.34
C PRO A 221 26.88 6.99 9.89
N ILE A 222 25.61 7.39 9.83
CA ILE A 222 24.50 6.54 9.40
C ILE A 222 23.93 7.11 8.11
N THR A 223 23.89 6.26 7.07
CA THR A 223 23.32 6.61 5.77
C THR A 223 22.06 5.81 5.50
N ILE A 224 20.99 6.48 5.14
CA ILE A 224 19.80 5.88 4.56
C ILE A 224 19.88 6.08 3.06
N VAL A 225 19.86 5.00 2.29
CA VAL A 225 19.77 5.06 0.83
C VAL A 225 18.31 4.88 0.45
N GLU A 226 17.77 5.80 -0.34
CA GLU A 226 16.39 5.79 -0.82
C GLU A 226 16.37 5.67 -2.35
N PHE A 227 15.69 4.65 -2.87
CA PHE A 227 15.29 4.59 -4.27
C PHE A 227 13.82 4.98 -4.37
N ALA A 228 13.54 6.08 -5.06
CA ALA A 228 12.22 6.69 -5.05
C ALA A 228 11.79 7.24 -6.41
N ASP A 229 10.47 7.39 -6.52
CA ASP A 229 9.78 7.98 -7.66
C ASP A 229 9.00 9.19 -7.17
N LEU A 230 9.09 10.30 -7.90
CA LEU A 230 8.43 11.56 -7.59
C LEU A 230 6.89 11.51 -7.70
N LEU A 231 6.34 10.54 -8.42
CA LEU A 231 4.90 10.32 -8.57
C LEU A 231 4.38 9.20 -7.67
N CYS A 232 5.26 8.45 -6.98
CA CYS A 232 4.83 7.36 -6.11
C CYS A 232 4.16 7.87 -4.82
N PRO A 233 2.91 7.45 -4.54
CA PRO A 233 2.21 7.83 -3.30
C PRO A 233 2.96 7.40 -2.03
N GLY A 234 3.61 6.22 -2.07
CA GLY A 234 4.43 5.73 -0.97
C GLY A 234 5.66 6.59 -0.70
N CYS A 235 6.33 7.08 -1.75
CA CYS A 235 7.47 7.99 -1.62
C CYS A 235 7.02 9.33 -1.04
N LYS A 236 5.92 9.88 -1.54
CA LYS A 236 5.27 11.08 -0.98
C LYS A 236 4.96 10.92 0.50
N GLY A 237 4.40 9.78 0.92
CA GLY A 237 4.08 9.50 2.31
C GLY A 237 5.31 9.25 3.20
N ALA A 238 6.42 8.79 2.62
CA ALA A 238 7.67 8.55 3.34
C ALA A 238 8.51 9.82 3.51
N PHE A 239 8.47 10.75 2.56
CA PHE A 239 9.34 11.94 2.52
C PHE A 239 9.30 12.78 3.82
N PRO A 240 8.14 13.15 4.41
CA PRO A 240 8.12 13.88 5.68
C PRO A 240 8.75 13.11 6.85
N LYS A 241 8.69 11.77 6.82
CA LYS A 241 9.32 10.92 7.86
C LYS A 241 10.84 10.92 7.71
N VAL A 242 11.32 10.89 6.47
CA VAL A 242 12.75 11.00 6.13
C VAL A 242 13.30 12.35 6.59
N GLU A 243 12.63 13.45 6.24
CA GLU A 243 13.04 14.80 6.65
C GLU A 243 13.09 14.95 8.18
N LYS A 244 12.04 14.48 8.87
CA LYS A 244 11.98 14.50 10.32
C LYS A 244 13.14 13.70 10.94
N LEU A 245 13.41 12.52 10.42
CA LEU A 245 14.48 11.65 10.92
C LEU A 245 15.85 12.29 10.79
N VAL A 246 16.16 12.90 9.63
CA VAL A 246 17.42 13.62 9.43
C VAL A 246 17.53 14.81 10.38
N THR A 247 16.47 15.60 10.48
CA THR A 247 16.42 16.82 11.33
C THR A 247 16.60 16.49 12.81
N GLU A 248 15.91 15.47 13.31
CA GLU A 248 15.96 15.07 14.72
C GLU A 248 17.22 14.26 15.08
N SER A 249 18.00 13.81 14.08
CA SER A 249 19.22 13.03 14.32
C SER A 249 20.39 13.81 14.91
N GLY A 250 20.33 15.14 14.94
CA GLY A 250 21.45 15.97 15.38
C GLY A 250 22.69 15.84 14.48
N GLY A 251 22.48 15.59 13.17
CA GLY A 251 23.55 15.41 12.19
C GLY A 251 24.12 13.99 12.11
N LYS A 252 23.51 13.02 12.80
CA LYS A 252 23.99 11.62 12.81
C LYS A 252 23.44 10.75 11.69
N VAL A 253 22.36 11.19 11.06
CA VAL A 253 21.73 10.52 9.92
C VAL A 253 21.79 11.43 8.71
N ARG A 254 22.17 10.86 7.56
CA ARG A 254 21.98 11.46 6.23
C ARG A 254 21.16 10.54 5.35
N VAL A 255 20.49 11.11 4.37
CA VAL A 255 19.78 10.35 3.32
C VAL A 255 20.44 10.62 1.98
N VAL A 256 20.64 9.56 1.20
CA VAL A 256 21.11 9.60 -0.19
C VAL A 256 19.95 9.18 -1.08
N PHE A 257 19.56 10.06 -2.00
CA PHE A 257 18.44 9.82 -2.91
C PHE A 257 18.93 9.28 -4.26
N HIS A 258 18.27 8.24 -4.76
CA HIS A 258 18.41 7.74 -6.12
C HIS A 258 17.06 7.70 -6.83
N HIS A 259 17.06 8.14 -8.08
CA HIS A 259 15.88 8.07 -8.92
C HIS A 259 15.57 6.63 -9.34
N PHE A 260 14.33 6.18 -9.10
CA PHE A 260 13.78 4.95 -9.68
C PHE A 260 12.37 5.21 -10.26
N PRO A 261 12.27 6.01 -11.34
CA PRO A 261 10.99 6.34 -11.96
C PRO A 261 10.34 5.08 -12.53
N LEU A 262 9.10 4.82 -12.12
CA LEU A 262 8.26 3.71 -12.56
C LEU A 262 7.56 4.07 -13.88
N PHE A 263 8.29 4.63 -14.84
CA PHE A 263 7.77 5.19 -16.10
C PHE A 263 7.04 4.19 -17.00
N MET A 264 7.16 2.89 -16.71
CA MET A 264 6.38 1.82 -17.36
C MET A 264 4.93 1.74 -16.84
N LYS A 265 4.58 2.46 -15.77
CA LYS A 265 3.21 2.58 -15.26
C LYS A 265 2.53 3.80 -15.85
N GLU A 266 1.27 3.64 -16.26
CA GLU A 266 0.50 4.69 -16.95
C GLU A 266 0.32 5.96 -16.12
N ASP A 267 0.12 5.81 -14.81
CA ASP A 267 0.00 6.89 -13.84
C ASP A 267 1.35 7.56 -13.48
N HIS A 268 2.46 6.97 -13.92
CA HIS A 268 3.83 7.46 -13.73
C HIS A 268 4.51 7.90 -15.04
N ARG A 269 3.75 8.15 -16.11
CA ARG A 269 4.31 8.61 -17.40
C ARG A 269 5.20 9.85 -17.27
N MET A 270 4.93 10.70 -16.27
CA MET A 270 5.72 11.89 -15.97
C MET A 270 6.86 11.68 -14.98
N ALA A 271 7.05 10.46 -14.43
CA ALA A 271 8.11 10.17 -13.46
C ALA A 271 9.51 10.38 -14.04
N MET A 272 9.72 10.00 -15.30
CA MET A 272 11.01 10.19 -15.96
C MET A 272 11.31 11.69 -16.23
N PRO A 273 10.42 12.48 -16.86
CA PRO A 273 10.64 13.92 -16.96
C PRO A 273 10.79 14.63 -15.60
N ALA A 274 10.01 14.24 -14.59
CA ALA A 274 10.12 14.81 -13.24
C ALA A 274 11.48 14.51 -12.61
N ALA A 275 11.98 13.28 -12.72
CA ALA A 275 13.30 12.92 -12.23
C ALA A 275 14.40 13.72 -12.96
N THR A 276 14.30 13.87 -14.27
CA THR A 276 15.26 14.68 -15.04
C THR A 276 15.22 16.15 -14.59
N ILE A 277 14.05 16.75 -14.41
CA ILE A 277 13.93 18.12 -13.91
C ILE A 277 14.47 18.25 -12.49
N ALA A 278 14.31 17.23 -11.64
CA ALA A 278 14.90 17.24 -10.29
C ALA A 278 16.43 17.33 -10.36
N GLU A 279 17.07 16.55 -11.24
CA GLU A 279 18.51 16.66 -11.48
C GLU A 279 18.91 18.03 -12.03
N MET A 280 18.12 18.62 -12.95
CA MET A 280 18.34 20.01 -13.40
C MET A 280 18.23 21.02 -12.24
N ALA A 281 17.29 20.81 -11.31
CA ALA A 281 17.16 21.64 -10.12
C ALA A 281 18.35 21.46 -9.18
N GLY A 282 18.89 20.24 -9.09
CA GLY A 282 20.11 19.92 -8.36
C GLY A 282 21.34 20.67 -8.86
N GLU A 283 21.47 20.88 -10.17
CA GLU A 283 22.54 21.72 -10.75
C GLU A 283 22.48 23.18 -10.28
N GLU A 284 21.29 23.66 -9.86
CA GLU A 284 21.08 24.99 -9.28
C GLU A 284 20.98 24.98 -7.74
N GLY A 285 21.28 23.84 -7.10
CA GLY A 285 21.21 23.69 -5.64
C GLY A 285 19.78 23.58 -5.08
N LYS A 286 18.79 23.32 -5.93
CA LYS A 286 17.34 23.31 -5.61
C LYS A 286 16.73 21.91 -5.66
N PHE A 287 17.54 20.84 -5.60
CA PHE A 287 17.05 19.46 -5.70
C PHE A 287 15.94 19.17 -4.69
N TRP A 288 16.21 19.42 -3.41
CA TRP A 288 15.28 19.14 -2.31
C TRP A 288 14.06 20.06 -2.31
N ASP A 289 14.22 21.32 -2.73
CA ASP A 289 13.09 22.25 -2.90
C ASP A 289 12.14 21.74 -3.98
N PHE A 290 12.68 21.27 -5.11
CA PHE A 290 11.88 20.69 -6.19
C PHE A 290 11.21 19.38 -5.75
N LEU A 291 11.93 18.48 -5.05
CA LEU A 291 11.37 17.25 -4.49
C LEU A 291 10.18 17.54 -3.56
N THR A 292 10.36 18.50 -2.64
CA THR A 292 9.33 18.95 -1.70
C THR A 292 8.11 19.49 -2.44
N ALA A 293 8.32 20.34 -3.44
CA ALA A 293 7.25 20.90 -4.25
C ALA A 293 6.50 19.83 -5.06
N MET A 294 7.21 18.84 -5.62
CA MET A 294 6.61 17.71 -6.31
C MET A 294 5.74 16.87 -5.36
N TYR A 295 6.27 16.49 -4.19
CA TYR A 295 5.52 15.70 -3.21
C TYR A 295 4.35 16.44 -2.57
N ALA A 296 4.28 17.77 -2.66
CA ALA A 296 3.09 18.52 -2.25
C ALA A 296 1.86 18.22 -3.14
N HIS A 297 2.06 17.85 -4.42
CA HIS A 297 0.99 17.60 -5.39
C HIS A 297 0.57 16.13 -5.42
N SER A 298 -0.66 15.84 -5.85
CA SER A 298 -1.13 14.47 -6.09
C SER A 298 -0.62 13.94 -7.43
N GLY A 299 -0.55 12.61 -7.58
CA GLY A 299 -0.17 12.00 -8.86
C GLY A 299 -1.10 12.40 -10.01
N GLU A 300 -2.40 12.64 -9.73
CA GLU A 300 -3.39 13.10 -10.71
C GLU A 300 -3.08 14.50 -11.25
N GLU A 301 -2.52 15.39 -10.42
CA GLU A 301 -2.08 16.72 -10.84
C GLU A 301 -0.81 16.68 -11.71
N LEU A 302 -0.03 15.61 -11.61
CA LEU A 302 1.28 15.45 -12.26
C LEU A 302 1.21 14.67 -13.58
N GLN A 303 0.06 14.63 -14.24
CA GLN A 303 -0.15 13.82 -15.45
C GLN A 303 0.33 14.48 -16.75
N SER A 304 0.91 15.69 -16.70
CA SER A 304 1.42 16.39 -17.88
C SER A 304 2.78 17.03 -17.64
N GLN A 305 3.55 17.22 -18.72
CA GLN A 305 4.82 17.93 -18.68
C GLN A 305 4.67 19.38 -18.23
N ASP A 306 3.61 20.06 -18.67
CA ASP A 306 3.37 21.45 -18.27
C ASP A 306 3.11 21.58 -16.76
N ALA A 307 2.46 20.58 -16.14
CA ALA A 307 2.27 20.57 -14.68
C ALA A 307 3.62 20.46 -13.94
N VAL A 308 4.50 19.54 -14.37
CA VAL A 308 5.84 19.39 -13.78
C VAL A 308 6.70 20.65 -14.01
N LEU A 309 6.62 21.27 -15.19
CA LEU A 309 7.31 22.53 -15.49
C LEU A 309 6.78 23.72 -14.67
N ALA A 310 5.47 23.75 -14.37
CA ALA A 310 4.89 24.76 -13.49
C ALA A 310 5.45 24.65 -12.06
N ILE A 311 5.67 23.43 -11.58
CA ILE A 311 6.33 23.16 -10.29
C ILE A 311 7.82 23.56 -10.36
N ALA A 312 8.51 23.26 -11.45
CA ALA A 312 9.89 23.70 -11.65
C ALA A 312 9.99 25.23 -11.54
N LYS A 313 9.04 25.95 -12.16
CA LYS A 313 8.95 27.41 -12.07
C LYS A 313 8.69 27.89 -10.64
N SER A 314 7.89 27.19 -9.83
CA SER A 314 7.56 27.62 -8.47
C SER A 314 8.77 27.59 -7.53
N VAL A 315 9.74 26.71 -7.81
CA VAL A 315 11.03 26.67 -7.10
C VAL A 315 12.13 27.49 -7.80
N GLY A 316 11.75 28.28 -8.81
CA GLY A 316 12.63 29.23 -9.48
C GLY A 316 13.53 28.63 -10.56
N LEU A 317 13.17 27.50 -11.18
CA LEU A 317 13.77 27.06 -12.44
C LEU A 317 13.13 27.78 -13.63
N ASP A 318 13.89 27.92 -14.72
CA ASP A 318 13.37 28.38 -16.00
C ASP A 318 12.64 27.23 -16.73
N PRO A 319 11.31 27.30 -16.90
CA PRO A 319 10.54 26.22 -17.52
C PRO A 319 10.84 26.05 -19.01
N ASP A 320 11.20 27.11 -19.74
CA ASP A 320 11.53 27.02 -21.16
C ASP A 320 12.89 26.35 -21.36
N LYS A 321 13.85 26.68 -20.50
CA LYS A 321 15.15 26.00 -20.45
C LYS A 321 14.99 24.52 -20.08
N ALA A 322 14.21 24.22 -19.04
CA ALA A 322 13.95 22.84 -18.62
C ALA A 322 13.24 22.02 -19.71
N LYS A 323 12.23 22.60 -20.36
CA LYS A 323 11.54 21.97 -21.49
C LYS A 323 12.49 21.62 -22.63
N LYS A 324 13.35 22.57 -23.03
CA LYS A 324 14.34 22.32 -24.09
C LYS A 324 15.31 21.20 -23.72
N ARG A 325 15.75 21.14 -22.46
CA ARG A 325 16.64 20.09 -21.97
C ARG A 325 15.98 18.71 -21.92
N LEU A 326 14.69 18.64 -21.63
CA LEU A 326 13.93 17.38 -21.70
C LEU A 326 13.88 16.78 -23.12
N GLU A 327 14.00 17.62 -24.16
CA GLU A 327 14.04 17.17 -25.56
C GLU A 327 15.44 16.69 -25.98
N ASP A 328 16.47 16.92 -25.17
CA ASP A 328 17.85 16.50 -25.45
C ASP A 328 18.14 15.11 -24.86
N ALA A 329 18.23 14.11 -25.74
CA ALA A 329 18.55 12.74 -25.35
C ALA A 329 19.97 12.56 -24.76
N GLN A 330 20.85 13.56 -24.91
CA GLN A 330 22.20 13.56 -24.36
C GLN A 330 22.33 14.44 -23.10
N ASP A 331 21.21 14.92 -22.55
CA ASP A 331 21.23 15.78 -21.39
C ASP A 331 21.89 15.09 -20.17
N PRO A 332 22.83 15.75 -19.47
CA PRO A 332 23.52 15.15 -18.33
C PRO A 332 22.58 14.82 -17.16
N ALA A 333 21.48 15.57 -16.99
CA ALA A 333 20.46 15.28 -15.98
C ALA A 333 19.74 13.96 -16.30
N LEU A 334 19.42 13.72 -17.57
CA LEU A 334 18.82 12.47 -18.02
C LEU A 334 19.79 11.30 -17.81
N ALA A 335 21.07 11.50 -18.17
CA ALA A 335 22.11 10.49 -17.98
C ALA A 335 22.28 10.10 -16.49
N ARG A 336 22.13 11.07 -15.56
CA ARG A 336 22.17 10.79 -14.11
C ARG A 336 21.02 9.89 -13.67
N VAL A 337 19.79 10.20 -14.07
CA VAL A 337 18.62 9.36 -13.75
C VAL A 337 18.76 7.96 -14.34
N VAL A 338 19.21 7.83 -15.59
CA VAL A 338 19.48 6.52 -16.21
C VAL A 338 20.55 5.74 -15.44
N GLY A 339 21.57 6.42 -14.91
CA GLY A 339 22.56 5.84 -14.02
C GLY A 339 21.93 5.25 -12.76
N ASP A 340 21.03 5.98 -12.09
CA ASP A 340 20.32 5.50 -10.91
C ASP A 340 19.37 4.32 -11.22
N ILE A 341 18.72 4.31 -12.40
CA ILE A 341 17.90 3.18 -12.87
C ILE A 341 18.77 1.93 -13.07
N ASN A 342 19.95 2.08 -13.69
CA ASN A 342 20.88 0.97 -13.89
C ASN A 342 21.39 0.42 -12.56
N LEU A 343 21.70 1.31 -11.62
CA LEU A 343 22.06 0.95 -10.26
C LEU A 343 20.94 0.16 -9.56
N ALA A 344 19.70 0.63 -9.66
CA ALA A 344 18.53 -0.07 -9.13
C ALA A 344 18.38 -1.47 -9.73
N ASN A 345 18.54 -1.60 -11.05
CA ASN A 345 18.48 -2.88 -11.77
C ASN A 345 19.58 -3.85 -11.32
N GLU A 346 20.81 -3.37 -11.16
CA GLU A 346 21.94 -4.18 -10.67
C GLU A 346 21.69 -4.70 -9.25
N LEU A 347 21.02 -3.90 -8.42
CA LEU A 347 20.61 -4.26 -7.06
C LEU A 347 19.28 -5.03 -7.00
N LYS A 348 18.67 -5.31 -8.17
CA LYS A 348 17.37 -5.98 -8.33
C LYS A 348 16.22 -5.28 -7.60
N ILE A 349 16.27 -3.96 -7.52
CA ILE A 349 15.20 -3.13 -6.96
C ILE A 349 14.08 -3.04 -8.00
N ASN A 350 12.84 -3.31 -7.58
CA ASN A 350 11.68 -3.38 -8.48
C ASN A 350 10.47 -2.58 -7.97
N GLN A 351 10.62 -1.81 -6.89
CA GLN A 351 9.55 -1.00 -6.31
C GLN A 351 10.10 0.24 -5.59
N THR A 352 9.23 1.22 -5.39
CA THR A 352 9.49 2.44 -4.62
C THR A 352 8.44 2.66 -3.52
N PRO A 353 8.78 3.33 -2.41
CA PRO A 353 10.15 3.62 -2.00
C PRO A 353 10.85 2.33 -1.54
N THR A 354 12.16 2.25 -1.78
CA THR A 354 13.01 1.19 -1.22
C THR A 354 14.11 1.84 -0.39
N PHE A 355 14.25 1.40 0.88
CA PHE A 355 15.20 1.97 1.83
C PHE A 355 16.22 0.93 2.31
N PHE A 356 17.48 1.38 2.40
CA PHE A 356 18.56 0.62 3.03
C PHE A 356 19.27 1.47 4.07
N LEU A 357 19.53 0.87 5.23
CA LEU A 357 20.37 1.47 6.26
C LEU A 357 21.79 0.96 6.11
N MET A 358 22.73 1.88 6.00
CA MET A 358 24.16 1.62 5.97
C MET A 358 24.87 2.36 7.09
N ALA A 359 25.83 1.68 7.71
CA ALA A 359 26.72 2.24 8.70
C ALA A 359 28.09 1.60 8.55
N GLU A 360 29.14 2.33 8.90
CA GLU A 360 30.50 1.79 8.85
C GLU A 360 30.62 0.54 9.73
N GLY A 361 31.24 -0.53 9.20
CA GLY A 361 31.38 -1.81 9.89
C GLY A 361 30.14 -2.71 9.85
N GLU A 362 29.00 -2.22 9.39
CA GLU A 362 27.75 -2.97 9.32
C GLU A 362 27.37 -3.34 7.89
N LYS A 363 26.77 -4.53 7.73
CA LYS A 363 26.20 -4.92 6.44
C LYS A 363 24.97 -4.05 6.14
N PRO A 364 24.78 -3.59 4.89
CA PRO A 364 23.57 -2.91 4.48
C PRO A 364 22.32 -3.70 4.86
N LYS A 365 21.33 -3.02 5.43
CA LYS A 365 20.10 -3.65 5.91
C LYS A 365 18.89 -3.02 5.23
N SER A 366 18.05 -3.84 4.61
CA SER A 366 16.72 -3.39 4.16
C SER A 366 15.85 -3.02 5.35
N VAL A 367 15.23 -1.86 5.27
CA VAL A 367 14.41 -1.28 6.35
C VAL A 367 13.14 -0.68 5.75
N SER A 368 12.06 -0.63 6.54
CA SER A 368 11.02 0.37 6.34
C SER A 368 11.41 1.68 7.02
N ILE A 369 11.05 2.83 6.45
CA ILE A 369 11.32 4.13 7.09
C ILE A 369 10.70 4.23 8.49
N ASP A 370 9.56 3.56 8.73
CA ASP A 370 8.88 3.49 10.02
C ASP A 370 9.62 2.68 11.08
N GLU A 371 10.55 1.81 10.66
CA GLU A 371 11.36 0.99 11.57
C GLU A 371 12.66 1.65 11.97
N VAL A 372 13.13 2.63 11.19
CA VAL A 372 14.44 3.24 11.41
C VAL A 372 14.55 3.87 12.81
N PRO A 373 13.57 4.63 13.34
CA PRO A 373 13.69 5.21 14.67
C PRO A 373 13.94 4.19 15.79
N ASP A 374 13.35 3.00 15.71
CA ASP A 374 13.57 1.95 16.71
C ASP A 374 14.88 1.20 16.45
N LEU A 375 15.26 1.01 15.18
CA LEU A 375 16.53 0.43 14.81
C LEU A 375 17.72 1.29 15.28
N LEU A 376 17.59 2.62 15.22
CA LEU A 376 18.59 3.57 15.71
C LEU A 376 18.82 3.51 17.23
N LYS A 377 17.85 2.99 18.00
CA LYS A 377 17.98 2.77 19.45
C LYS A 377 18.62 1.42 19.80
N SER A 378 18.76 0.53 18.83
CA SER A 378 19.40 -0.78 19.01
C SER A 378 20.89 -0.72 18.71
N GLU A 379 21.67 -1.61 19.33
CA GLU A 379 23.06 -1.80 18.93
C GLU A 379 23.12 -2.41 17.51
N PRO A 380 24.06 -1.97 16.66
CA PRO A 380 25.17 -1.06 16.95
C PRO A 380 24.87 0.43 16.65
N TYR A 381 23.70 0.74 16.09
CA TYR A 381 23.34 2.09 15.65
C TYR A 381 23.23 3.10 16.80
N ASN A 382 22.76 2.66 17.98
CA ASN A 382 22.67 3.51 19.17
C ASN A 382 24.02 4.11 19.57
N LYS A 383 25.11 3.35 19.40
CA LYS A 383 26.47 3.83 19.65
C LYS A 383 26.87 4.96 18.71
N LEU A 384 26.54 4.82 17.42
CA LEU A 384 26.79 5.84 16.39
C LEU A 384 25.96 7.10 16.63
N MET A 385 24.70 6.93 17.03
CA MET A 385 23.81 8.04 17.41
C MET A 385 24.33 8.80 18.64
N SER A 386 24.96 8.09 19.59
CA SER A 386 25.56 8.68 20.80
C SER A 386 26.97 9.27 20.59
N GLY A 387 27.50 9.23 19.36
CA GLY A 387 28.81 9.78 19.01
C GLY A 387 30.01 8.84 19.21
N GLY A 388 29.79 7.54 19.44
CA GLY A 388 30.84 6.53 19.43
C GLY A 388 31.17 6.01 18.03
N THR A 389 32.34 5.40 17.83
CA THR A 389 32.71 4.72 16.58
C THR A 389 32.22 3.27 16.56
N ALA A 390 31.85 2.74 15.39
CA ALA A 390 31.46 1.33 15.24
C ALA A 390 32.61 0.41 15.67
N PRO A 391 32.33 -0.76 16.29
CA PRO A 391 33.38 -1.75 16.53
C PRO A 391 33.94 -2.24 15.19
N ALA A 392 35.26 -2.37 15.07
CA ALA A 392 35.88 -2.98 13.90
C ALA A 392 35.32 -4.40 13.71
N SER A 393 34.80 -4.69 12.51
CA SER A 393 34.35 -6.04 12.16
C SER A 393 35.53 -7.01 12.26
N LYS A 394 35.32 -8.15 12.92
CA LYS A 394 36.28 -9.26 13.00
C LYS A 394 36.15 -10.19 11.83
#